data_AF-A0A9D6J4F3-F1
#
_entry.id   AF-A0A9D6J4F3-F1
#
_cell.length_a   1.000
_cell.length_b   1.000
_cell.length_c   1.000
_cell.angle_alpha   90.00
_cell.angle_beta   90.00
_cell.angle_gamma   90.00
#
_symmetry.space_group_name_H-M   'P 1'
#
loop_
_entity.id
_entity.type
_entity.pdbx_description
1 polymer ?
#
loop_
_entity_poly.entity_id
_entity_poly.type
_entity_poly.pdbx_seq_one_letter_code
_entity_poly.pdbx_strand_id
1 'polypeptide(L)'
;MNYNCSSERPVIVLKSRGFTILELIIGAGIAALIGLVLMTVFRSNLISWRWGQKHMEFNQKVQLAMKQVFTDIKNVNPVLSLDANYNLWFAGEKGGDLLPNLVRIINSDNDLNNGGEELLLIQSGFSNPGEITSIKLMLENGALIRETTDKNGNRKRAVVSNKVNDLHFSRNSLDINEVRVSMIITDDNNPDLKENLSFAVHLDTDLTCVLMQ
;
A
#
# COMPACT_ATOMS: atom_id res chain seq x y z
N MET A 1 -82.71 2.76 -53.88
CA MET A 1 -81.43 3.39 -54.26
C MET A 1 -80.50 3.29 -53.06
N ASN A 2 -79.61 2.29 -53.08
CA ASN A 2 -78.70 2.01 -51.97
C ASN A 2 -77.34 2.65 -52.28
N TYR A 3 -76.93 3.60 -51.46
CA TYR A 3 -75.59 4.17 -51.50
C TYR A 3 -74.65 3.23 -50.73
N ASN A 4 -73.76 2.55 -51.45
CA ASN A 4 -72.67 1.78 -50.89
C ASN A 4 -71.54 2.74 -50.51
N CYS A 5 -71.29 2.92 -49.22
CA CYS A 5 -70.07 3.56 -48.73
C CYS A 5 -68.93 2.52 -48.68
N SER A 6 -68.03 2.52 -49.67
CA SER A 6 -66.68 1.97 -49.45
C SER A 6 -65.75 3.11 -49.04
N SER A 7 -65.26 3.05 -47.81
CA SER A 7 -64.24 3.97 -47.30
C SER A 7 -62.87 3.43 -47.71
N GLU A 8 -62.40 3.82 -48.89
CA GLU A 8 -61.00 3.67 -49.25
C GLU A 8 -60.19 4.76 -48.53
N ARG A 9 -59.48 4.38 -47.47
CA ARG A 9 -58.47 5.26 -46.86
C ARG A 9 -57.31 5.40 -47.86
N PRO A 10 -56.81 6.61 -48.13
CA PRO A 10 -55.63 6.76 -48.96
C PRO A 10 -54.44 6.08 -48.26
N VAL A 11 -53.92 5.04 -48.87
CA VAL A 11 -52.62 4.48 -48.51
C VAL A 11 -51.59 5.55 -48.84
N ILE A 12 -51.02 6.18 -47.82
CA ILE A 12 -49.89 7.09 -47.98
C ILE A 12 -48.70 6.20 -48.36
N VAL A 13 -48.49 6.02 -49.65
CA VAL A 13 -47.28 5.37 -50.16
C VAL A 13 -46.13 6.34 -49.88
N LEU A 14 -45.39 6.12 -48.80
CA LEU A 14 -44.09 6.74 -48.62
C LEU A 14 -43.23 6.33 -49.82
N LYS A 15 -43.04 7.25 -50.76
CA LYS A 15 -42.10 7.09 -51.87
C LYS A 15 -40.72 6.84 -51.27
N SER A 16 -40.27 5.59 -51.30
CA SER A 16 -38.89 5.24 -50.94
C SER A 16 -37.98 5.87 -51.99
N ARG A 17 -37.48 7.07 -51.69
CA ARG A 17 -36.38 7.65 -52.46
C ARG A 17 -35.14 6.84 -52.10
N GLY A 18 -34.67 6.02 -53.05
CA GLY A 18 -33.36 5.40 -52.93
C GLY A 18 -32.29 6.49 -52.80
N PHE A 19 -31.34 6.29 -51.90
CA PHE A 19 -30.21 7.19 -51.70
C PHE A 19 -29.47 7.39 -53.03
N THR A 20 -29.13 8.64 -53.35
CA THR A 20 -28.23 8.91 -54.48
C THR A 20 -26.79 8.56 -54.11
N ILE A 21 -25.99 8.11 -55.09
CA ILE A 21 -24.57 7.72 -54.89
C ILE A 21 -23.78 8.83 -54.16
N LEU A 22 -24.10 10.09 -54.46
CA LEU A 22 -23.49 11.26 -53.82
C LEU A 22 -23.76 11.32 -52.31
N GLU A 23 -25.00 11.09 -51.88
CA GLU A 23 -25.38 11.07 -50.45
C GLU A 23 -24.70 9.91 -49.72
N LEU A 24 -24.49 8.77 -50.39
CA LEU A 24 -23.78 7.62 -49.83
C LEU A 24 -22.29 7.91 -49.65
N ILE A 25 -21.64 8.59 -50.60
CA ILE A 25 -20.23 9.00 -50.49
C ILE A 25 -20.06 10.04 -49.37
N ILE A 26 -20.96 11.02 -49.27
CA ILE A 26 -20.93 12.03 -48.21
C ILE A 26 -21.15 11.37 -46.84
N GLY A 27 -22.15 10.47 -46.73
CA GLY A 27 -22.42 9.72 -45.50
C GLY A 27 -21.26 8.83 -45.07
N ALA A 28 -20.64 8.10 -46.02
CA ALA A 28 -19.45 7.30 -45.75
C ALA A 28 -18.26 8.16 -45.32
N GLY A 29 -18.08 9.33 -45.93
CA GLY A 29 -17.04 10.30 -45.55
C GLY A 29 -17.22 10.80 -44.12
N ILE A 30 -18.43 11.20 -43.74
CA ILE A 30 -18.76 11.64 -42.38
C ILE A 30 -18.53 10.50 -41.37
N ALA A 31 -18.99 9.29 -41.69
CA ALA A 31 -18.82 8.13 -40.82
C ALA A 31 -17.32 7.77 -40.61
N ALA A 32 -16.52 7.82 -41.68
CA ALA A 32 -15.07 7.60 -41.59
C ALA A 32 -14.37 8.65 -40.73
N LEU A 33 -14.79 9.92 -40.84
CA LEU A 33 -14.23 11.03 -40.07
C LEU A 33 -14.57 10.91 -38.58
N ILE A 34 -15.82 10.56 -38.25
CA ILE A 34 -16.24 10.26 -36.87
C ILE A 34 -15.45 9.07 -36.32
N GLY A 35 -15.29 8.00 -37.11
CA GLY A 35 -14.52 6.82 -36.72
C GLY A 35 -13.06 7.15 -36.40
N LEU A 36 -12.42 8.00 -37.20
CA LEU A 36 -11.05 8.46 -36.96
C LEU A 36 -10.94 9.30 -35.67
N VAL A 37 -11.86 10.23 -35.44
CA VAL A 37 -11.87 11.05 -34.23
C VAL A 37 -12.05 10.17 -32.99
N LEU A 38 -13.02 9.26 -33.01
CA LEU A 38 -13.24 8.30 -31.92
C LEU A 38 -11.98 7.47 -31.66
N MET A 39 -11.36 6.92 -32.70
CA MET A 39 -10.14 6.12 -32.54
C MET A 39 -9.00 6.91 -31.90
N THR A 40 -8.88 8.20 -32.25
CA THR A 40 -7.86 9.09 -31.70
C THR A 40 -8.12 9.38 -30.22
N VAL A 41 -9.37 9.66 -29.85
CA VAL A 41 -9.80 9.89 -28.46
C VAL A 41 -9.61 8.62 -27.62
N PHE A 42 -9.99 7.45 -28.13
CA PHE A 42 -9.81 6.17 -27.43
C PHE A 42 -8.33 5.86 -27.19
N ARG A 43 -7.46 6.09 -28.18
CA ARG A 43 -6.01 5.89 -27.99
C ARG A 43 -5.45 6.77 -26.88
N SER A 44 -5.85 8.05 -26.84
CA SER A 44 -5.43 8.99 -25.80
C SER A 44 -5.89 8.52 -24.40
N ASN A 45 -7.16 8.11 -24.28
CA ASN A 45 -7.71 7.61 -23.02
C ASN A 45 -7.06 6.31 -22.55
N LEU A 46 -6.74 5.39 -23.46
CA LEU A 46 -6.05 4.14 -23.12
C LEU A 46 -4.63 4.38 -22.60
N ILE A 47 -3.92 5.37 -23.14
CA ILE A 47 -2.59 5.75 -22.65
C ILE A 47 -2.70 6.35 -21.25
N SER A 48 -3.63 7.28 -21.04
CA SER A 48 -3.90 7.87 -19.73
C SER A 48 -4.29 6.81 -18.69
N TRP A 49 -5.13 5.85 -19.06
CA TRP A 49 -5.53 4.76 -18.18
C TRP A 49 -4.36 3.85 -17.81
N ARG A 50 -3.53 3.43 -18.78
CA ARG A 50 -2.32 2.65 -18.51
C ARG A 50 -1.33 3.40 -17.61
N TRP A 51 -1.18 4.71 -17.82
CA TRP A 51 -0.37 5.55 -16.96
C TRP A 51 -0.94 5.61 -15.53
N GLY A 52 -2.26 5.78 -15.39
CA GLY A 52 -2.95 5.77 -14.11
C GLY A 52 -2.85 4.42 -13.37
N GLN A 53 -3.00 3.30 -14.07
CA GLN A 53 -2.83 1.97 -13.48
C GLN A 53 -1.42 1.77 -12.91
N LYS A 54 -0.38 2.13 -13.67
CA LYS A 54 1.01 2.04 -13.20
C LYS A 54 1.27 2.90 -11.97
N HIS A 55 0.76 4.13 -11.94
CA HIS A 55 0.93 5.01 -10.77
C HIS A 55 0.19 4.47 -9.54
N MET A 56 -0.99 3.88 -9.75
CA MET A 56 -1.78 3.32 -8.66
C MET A 56 -1.09 2.07 -8.06
N GLU A 57 -0.57 1.17 -8.89
CA GLU A 57 0.19 0.00 -8.46
C GLU A 57 1.44 0.40 -7.68
N PHE A 58 2.19 1.39 -8.18
CA PHE A 58 3.35 1.93 -7.50
C PHE A 58 3.01 2.55 -6.14
N ASN A 59 1.98 3.40 -6.07
CA ASN A 59 1.53 4.00 -4.82
C ASN A 59 1.06 2.94 -3.82
N GLN A 60 0.38 1.89 -4.28
CA GLN A 60 -0.04 0.78 -3.43
C GLN A 60 1.18 0.05 -2.84
N LYS A 61 2.23 -0.19 -3.63
CA LYS A 61 3.49 -0.80 -3.17
C LYS A 61 4.14 0.05 -2.06
N VAL A 62 4.23 1.37 -2.27
CA VAL A 62 4.76 2.31 -1.27
C VAL A 62 3.94 2.26 0.02
N GLN A 63 2.61 2.31 -0.08
CA GLN A 63 1.73 2.27 1.09
C GLN A 63 1.81 0.96 1.87
N LEU A 64 1.93 -0.18 1.18
CA LEU A 64 2.10 -1.49 1.82
C LEU A 64 3.43 -1.57 2.57
N ALA A 65 4.53 -1.07 1.97
CA ALA A 65 5.83 -1.03 2.62
C ALA A 65 5.80 -0.14 3.88
N MET A 66 5.25 1.07 3.74
CA MET A 66 5.08 2.00 4.86
C MET A 66 4.24 1.37 5.98
N LYS A 67 3.08 0.77 5.63
CA LYS A 67 2.19 0.11 6.59
C LYS A 67 2.90 -1.01 7.32
N GLN A 68 3.65 -1.86 6.62
CA GLN A 68 4.36 -2.98 7.23
C GLN A 68 5.38 -2.49 8.26
N VAL A 69 6.23 -1.53 7.90
CA VAL A 69 7.23 -0.96 8.81
C VAL A 69 6.57 -0.26 9.99
N PHE A 70 5.53 0.55 9.73
CA PHE A 70 4.77 1.24 10.77
C PHE A 70 4.15 0.25 11.77
N THR A 71 3.48 -0.79 11.26
CA THR A 71 2.85 -1.81 12.10
C THR A 71 3.88 -2.60 12.91
N ASP A 72 5.02 -2.98 12.33
CA ASP A 72 6.08 -3.67 13.06
C ASP A 72 6.61 -2.79 14.21
N ILE A 73 6.85 -1.49 13.98
CA ILE A 73 7.30 -0.56 15.03
C ILE A 73 6.24 -0.37 16.13
N LYS A 74 4.96 -0.20 15.76
CA LYS A 74 3.87 -0.03 16.72
C LYS A 74 3.60 -1.27 17.57
N ASN A 75 3.82 -2.47 17.03
CA ASN A 75 3.55 -3.72 17.74
C ASN A 75 4.52 -3.98 18.91
N VAL A 76 5.59 -3.20 19.06
CA VAL A 76 6.56 -3.33 20.17
C VAL A 76 6.01 -2.83 21.51
N ASN A 77 4.77 -2.32 21.54
CA ASN A 77 4.05 -1.82 22.73
C ASN A 77 4.14 -2.80 23.92
N PRO A 78 4.31 -2.34 25.18
CA PRO A 78 4.43 -3.24 26.32
C PRO A 78 3.11 -3.97 26.58
N VAL A 79 3.21 -5.26 26.89
CA VAL A 79 2.05 -6.11 27.20
C VAL A 79 1.48 -5.69 28.56
N LEU A 80 0.21 -5.30 28.58
CA LEU A 80 -0.56 -5.17 29.81
C LEU A 80 -1.01 -6.57 30.22
N SER A 81 -0.53 -7.05 31.37
CA SER A 81 -1.08 -8.25 31.99
C SER A 81 -1.81 -7.87 33.27
N LEU A 82 -3.04 -8.33 33.40
CA LEU A 82 -3.77 -8.34 34.67
C LEU A 82 -3.41 -9.64 35.39
N ASP A 83 -3.06 -9.55 36.67
CA ASP A 83 -2.94 -10.76 37.50
C ASP A 83 -4.33 -11.32 37.88
N ALA A 84 -4.36 -12.48 38.54
CA ALA A 84 -5.59 -13.11 39.02
C ALA A 84 -6.36 -12.27 40.07
N ASN A 85 -5.75 -11.19 40.58
CA ASN A 85 -6.33 -10.25 41.53
C ASN A 85 -6.69 -8.89 40.88
N TYR A 86 -6.66 -8.80 39.54
CA TYR A 86 -6.92 -7.57 38.77
C TYR A 86 -5.93 -6.42 39.00
N ASN A 87 -4.71 -6.69 39.48
CA ASN A 87 -3.67 -5.66 39.53
C ASN A 87 -3.07 -5.45 38.14
N LEU A 88 -2.86 -4.18 37.79
CA LEU A 88 -2.26 -3.76 36.52
C LEU A 88 -0.73 -3.81 36.64
N TRP A 89 -0.09 -4.72 35.89
CA TRP A 89 1.37 -4.83 35.86
C TRP A 89 1.92 -4.25 34.54
N PHE A 90 2.93 -3.38 34.65
CA PHE A 90 3.64 -2.81 33.51
C PHE A 90 4.78 -3.75 33.09
N ALA A 91 4.66 -4.41 31.95
CA ALA A 91 5.79 -5.14 31.35
C ALA A 91 6.83 -4.13 30.83
N GLY A 92 7.77 -3.78 31.70
CA GLY A 92 8.78 -2.74 31.46
C GLY A 92 9.49 -2.29 32.74
N GLU A 93 8.92 -2.55 33.91
CA GLU A 93 9.69 -2.43 35.16
C GLU A 93 10.59 -3.65 35.36
N LYS A 94 11.81 -3.36 35.78
CA LYS A 94 12.96 -4.26 35.98
C LYS A 94 12.77 -5.24 37.16
N GLY A 95 11.54 -5.70 37.40
CA GLY A 95 11.14 -6.57 38.51
C GLY A 95 10.38 -7.79 38.00
N GLY A 96 11.01 -8.95 38.06
CA GLY A 96 10.49 -10.22 37.55
C GLY A 96 11.15 -10.61 36.23
N ASP A 97 11.20 -11.91 35.92
CA ASP A 97 11.90 -12.52 34.77
C ASP A 97 11.35 -12.12 33.37
N LEU A 98 10.74 -10.94 33.24
CA LEU A 98 10.18 -10.40 32.01
C LEU A 98 11.19 -9.47 31.35
N LEU A 99 11.65 -9.86 30.15
CA LEU A 99 12.52 -9.01 29.32
C LEU A 99 11.70 -7.88 28.71
N PRO A 100 12.13 -6.61 28.82
CA PRO A 100 11.40 -5.50 28.20
C PRO A 100 11.38 -5.66 26.68
N ASN A 101 10.30 -5.21 26.05
CA ASN A 101 10.29 -5.02 24.61
C ASN A 101 11.35 -3.98 24.23
N LEU A 102 12.16 -4.27 23.21
CA LEU A 102 13.32 -3.46 22.86
C LEU A 102 13.29 -3.09 21.38
N VAL A 103 13.50 -1.80 21.10
CA VAL A 103 13.78 -1.28 19.76
C VAL A 103 15.27 -0.94 19.69
N ARG A 104 15.99 -1.54 18.77
CA ARG A 104 17.41 -1.27 18.54
C ARG A 104 17.64 -0.88 17.09
N ILE A 105 18.17 0.32 16.90
CA ILE A 105 18.71 0.77 15.63
C ILE A 105 20.15 0.30 15.57
N ILE A 106 20.50 -0.47 14.55
CA ILE A 106 21.85 -0.99 14.31
C ILE A 106 22.41 -0.17 13.16
N ASN A 107 23.50 0.53 13.43
CA ASN A 107 24.30 1.19 12.43
C ASN A 107 25.48 0.24 12.10
N SER A 108 25.59 -0.13 10.83
CA SER A 108 26.62 -1.03 10.29
C SER A 108 27.80 -0.26 9.67
N ASP A 109 27.62 1.00 9.28
CA ASP A 109 28.62 1.84 8.61
C ASP A 109 29.47 2.72 9.57
N ASN A 110 29.09 2.77 10.85
CA ASN A 110 29.56 3.62 11.92
C ASN A 110 29.46 5.14 11.67
N ASP A 111 28.68 5.59 10.67
CA ASP A 111 28.39 7.00 10.43
C ASP A 111 27.12 7.44 11.16
N LEU A 112 27.31 8.10 12.31
CA LEU A 112 26.22 8.60 13.14
C LEU A 112 25.30 9.61 12.42
N ASN A 113 25.74 10.21 11.31
CA ASN A 113 24.94 11.18 10.56
C ASN A 113 23.93 10.53 9.61
N ASN A 114 24.13 9.28 9.22
CA ASN A 114 23.25 8.56 8.28
C ASN A 114 22.18 7.70 8.98
N GLY A 115 22.07 7.76 10.32
CA GLY A 115 21.18 6.86 11.05
C GLY A 115 21.69 5.42 11.04
N GLY A 116 20.85 4.44 11.37
CA GLY A 116 21.19 3.01 11.23
C GLY A 116 20.43 2.36 10.09
N GLU A 117 21.01 1.34 9.47
CA GLU A 117 20.48 0.64 8.29
C GLU A 117 19.59 -0.54 8.67
N GLU A 118 19.68 -1.00 9.91
CA GLU A 118 18.86 -2.10 10.42
C GLU A 118 18.07 -1.68 11.66
N LEU A 119 16.84 -2.19 11.74
CA LEU A 119 15.98 -2.05 12.90
C LEU A 119 15.68 -3.43 13.46
N LEU A 120 16.11 -3.68 14.70
CA LEU A 120 15.83 -4.89 15.45
C LEU A 120 14.80 -4.59 16.52
N LEU A 121 13.67 -5.28 16.45
CA LEU A 121 12.58 -5.24 17.40
C LEU A 121 12.57 -6.57 18.15
N ILE A 122 12.59 -6.53 19.47
CA ILE A 122 12.51 -7.71 20.34
C ILE A 122 11.24 -7.55 21.16
N GLN A 123 10.37 -8.55 21.11
CA GLN A 123 9.08 -8.50 21.78
C GLN A 123 8.75 -9.84 22.43
N SER A 124 8.15 -9.80 23.63
CA SER A 124 7.54 -10.96 24.27
C SER A 124 6.11 -11.16 23.76
N GLY A 125 5.73 -12.38 23.43
CA GLY A 125 4.36 -12.68 22.98
C GLY A 125 3.32 -12.40 24.06
N PHE A 126 2.18 -11.80 23.69
CA PHE A 126 1.07 -11.51 24.61
C PHE A 126 0.53 -12.77 25.31
N SER A 127 0.36 -13.86 24.54
CA SER A 127 -0.19 -15.11 25.05
C SER A 127 0.81 -15.92 25.89
N ASN A 128 2.11 -15.71 25.68
CA ASN A 128 3.18 -16.44 26.34
C ASN A 128 4.34 -15.48 26.66
N PRO A 129 4.35 -14.83 27.84
CA PRO A 129 5.34 -13.81 28.21
C PRO A 129 6.80 -14.27 28.21
N GLY A 130 7.06 -15.59 28.24
CA GLY A 130 8.39 -16.18 28.13
C GLY A 130 8.84 -16.47 26.68
N GLU A 131 7.97 -16.29 25.69
CA GLU A 131 8.29 -16.52 24.29
C GLU A 131 8.75 -15.22 23.63
N ILE A 132 10.06 -15.12 23.43
CA ILE A 132 10.69 -13.98 22.78
C ILE A 132 10.63 -14.20 21.27
N THR A 133 10.11 -13.21 20.57
CA THR A 133 10.21 -13.12 19.12
C THR A 133 11.02 -11.88 18.75
N SER A 134 11.73 -11.93 17.64
CA SER A 134 12.42 -10.77 17.10
C SER A 134 12.04 -10.52 15.66
N ILE A 135 11.96 -9.24 15.29
CA ILE A 135 11.74 -8.79 13.93
C ILE A 135 12.93 -7.91 13.56
N LYS A 136 13.62 -8.26 12.49
CA LYS A 136 14.71 -7.49 11.91
C LYS A 136 14.27 -6.93 10.57
N LEU A 137 14.28 -5.61 10.42
CA LEU A 137 14.10 -4.90 9.16
C LEU A 137 15.47 -4.44 8.67
N MET A 138 15.80 -4.71 7.42
CA MET A 138 17.08 -4.34 6.83
C MET A 138 16.99 -4.24 5.31
N LEU A 139 17.97 -3.56 4.72
CA LEU A 139 18.14 -3.50 3.28
C LEU A 139 19.11 -4.59 2.81
N GLU A 140 18.68 -5.43 1.88
CA GLU A 140 19.52 -6.48 1.30
C GLU A 140 19.28 -6.57 -0.20
N ASN A 141 20.33 -6.48 -1.01
CA ASN A 141 20.26 -6.56 -2.48
C ASN A 141 19.23 -5.61 -3.11
N GLY A 142 19.06 -4.41 -2.56
CA GLY A 142 18.09 -3.42 -3.03
C GLY A 142 16.64 -3.77 -2.70
N ALA A 143 16.38 -4.63 -1.71
CA ALA A 143 15.05 -4.95 -1.22
C ALA A 143 14.96 -4.73 0.30
N LEU A 144 13.81 -4.22 0.76
CA LEU A 144 13.48 -4.16 2.17
C LEU A 144 13.07 -5.55 2.64
N ILE A 145 13.89 -6.17 3.48
CA ILE A 145 13.68 -7.50 4.02
C ILE A 145 13.18 -7.40 5.46
N ARG A 146 12.16 -8.19 5.75
CA ARG A 146 11.66 -8.45 7.10
C ARG A 146 12.00 -9.88 7.48
N GLU A 147 12.86 -10.03 8.49
CA GLU A 147 13.21 -11.32 9.06
C GLU A 147 12.55 -11.46 10.44
N THR A 148 11.76 -12.51 10.64
CA THR A 148 11.14 -12.84 11.93
C THR A 148 11.81 -14.08 12.49
N THR A 149 12.31 -13.99 13.72
CA THR A 149 12.83 -15.12 14.48
C THR A 149 11.83 -15.50 15.56
N ASP A 150 11.40 -16.76 15.55
CA ASP A 150 10.53 -17.30 16.60
C ASP A 150 11.32 -17.71 17.86
N LYS A 151 10.58 -18.11 18.91
CA LYS A 151 11.15 -18.59 20.18
C LYS A 151 12.12 -19.78 20.04
N ASN A 152 11.97 -20.58 18.98
CA ASN A 152 12.77 -21.77 18.73
C ASN A 152 14.03 -21.43 17.89
N GLY A 153 14.20 -20.16 17.51
CA GLY A 153 15.27 -19.70 16.64
C GLY A 153 14.99 -19.91 15.14
N ASN A 154 13.78 -20.35 14.75
CA ASN A 154 13.42 -20.48 13.35
C ASN A 154 13.25 -19.09 12.75
N ARG A 155 13.89 -18.88 11.60
CA ARG A 155 13.87 -17.60 10.88
C ARG A 155 12.97 -17.71 9.68
N LYS A 156 12.06 -16.75 9.54
CA LYS A 156 11.22 -16.54 8.35
C LYS A 156 11.58 -15.21 7.74
N ARG A 157 11.93 -15.22 6.46
CA ARG A 157 12.23 -14.00 5.70
C ARG A 157 11.09 -13.69 4.75
N ALA A 158 10.72 -12.41 4.68
CA ALA A 158 9.75 -11.90 3.74
C ALA A 158 10.31 -10.64 3.07
N VAL A 159 10.08 -10.53 1.77
CA VAL A 159 10.38 -9.30 1.02
C VAL A 159 9.20 -8.36 1.19
N VAL A 160 9.43 -7.20 1.80
CA VAL A 160 8.39 -6.17 2.00
C VAL A 160 8.26 -5.30 0.76
N SER A 161 9.37 -4.91 0.16
CA SER A 161 9.40 -4.12 -1.07
C SER A 161 10.71 -4.35 -1.83
N ASN A 162 10.61 -4.40 -3.16
CA ASN A 162 11.76 -4.46 -4.08
C ASN A 162 12.18 -3.04 -4.52
N LYS A 163 13.44 -2.89 -4.94
CA LYS A 163 14.04 -1.63 -5.40
C LYS A 163 13.94 -0.50 -4.36
N VAL A 164 14.35 -0.83 -3.14
CA VAL A 164 14.52 0.11 -2.04
C VAL A 164 15.98 0.52 -1.96
N ASN A 165 16.25 1.80 -1.77
CA ASN A 165 17.57 2.37 -1.55
C ASN A 165 17.52 3.33 -0.34
N ASP A 166 18.68 3.68 0.20
CA ASP A 166 18.85 4.70 1.25
C ASP A 166 17.92 4.49 2.46
N LEU A 167 17.81 3.23 2.92
CA LEU A 167 17.04 2.88 4.11
C LEU A 167 17.80 3.31 5.36
N HIS A 168 17.22 4.24 6.11
CA HIS A 168 17.76 4.72 7.37
C HIS A 168 16.70 4.79 8.46
N PHE A 169 17.11 4.41 9.66
CA PHE A 169 16.36 4.51 10.90
C PHE A 169 17.10 5.47 11.81
N SER A 170 16.41 6.46 12.36
CA SER A 170 16.99 7.39 13.32
C SER A 170 16.07 7.61 14.49
N ARG A 171 16.65 7.79 15.67
CA ARG A 171 15.91 8.20 16.86
C ARG A 171 15.76 9.72 16.84
N ASN A 172 14.60 10.23 17.22
CA ASN A 172 14.43 11.66 17.42
C ASN A 172 15.18 12.12 18.68
N SER A 173 15.98 13.18 18.57
CA SER A 173 16.77 13.73 19.68
C SER A 173 15.91 14.42 20.75
N LEU A 174 14.73 14.93 20.35
CA LEU A 174 13.78 15.63 21.23
C LEU A 174 12.77 14.67 21.87
N ASP A 175 12.50 13.55 21.22
CA ASP A 175 11.52 12.56 21.67
C ASP A 175 12.10 11.15 21.55
N ILE A 176 12.43 10.57 22.70
CA ILE A 176 13.11 9.28 22.78
C ILE A 176 12.23 8.11 22.33
N ASN A 177 10.92 8.33 22.30
CA ASN A 177 9.91 7.35 21.91
C ASN A 177 9.60 7.41 20.42
N GLU A 178 10.26 8.28 19.64
CA GLU A 178 10.00 8.39 18.21
C GLU A 178 11.13 7.77 17.36
N VAL A 179 10.73 6.88 16.45
CA VAL A 179 11.60 6.31 15.43
C VAL A 179 11.25 6.93 14.08
N ARG A 180 12.21 7.62 13.47
CA ARG A 180 12.12 8.13 12.11
C ARG A 180 12.66 7.10 11.14
N VAL A 181 11.92 6.91 10.05
CA VAL A 181 12.26 6.01 8.95
C VAL A 181 12.34 6.82 7.67
N SER A 182 13.43 6.68 6.94
CA SER A 182 13.58 7.21 5.58
C SER A 182 14.01 6.12 4.62
N MET A 183 13.44 6.10 3.42
CA MET A 183 13.85 5.20 2.34
C MET A 183 13.40 5.74 0.97
N ILE A 184 14.07 5.33 -0.09
CA ILE A 184 13.67 5.63 -1.46
C ILE A 184 13.16 4.35 -2.11
N ILE A 185 11.91 4.36 -2.59
CA ILE A 185 11.32 3.22 -3.32
C ILE A 185 11.22 3.60 -4.79
N THR A 186 11.73 2.74 -5.67
CA THR A 186 11.66 2.92 -7.13
C THR A 186 10.74 1.89 -7.76
N ASP A 187 10.03 2.27 -8.83
CA ASP A 187 9.16 1.35 -9.55
C ASP A 187 9.96 0.25 -10.27
N ASP A 188 9.36 -0.95 -10.33
CA ASP A 188 10.02 -2.11 -10.92
C ASP A 188 10.17 -1.97 -12.43
N ASN A 189 9.26 -1.26 -13.08
CA ASN A 189 9.18 -1.12 -14.53
C ASN A 189 9.66 0.25 -15.05
N ASN A 190 9.65 1.28 -14.20
CA ASN A 190 10.07 2.62 -14.57
C ASN A 190 11.01 3.26 -13.51
N PRO A 191 12.34 3.30 -13.77
CA PRO A 191 13.28 3.88 -12.81
C PRO A 191 13.09 5.40 -12.58
N ASP A 192 12.35 6.09 -13.46
CA ASP A 192 12.04 7.51 -13.28
C ASP A 192 10.95 7.75 -12.22
N LEU A 193 10.15 6.72 -11.91
CA LEU A 193 9.16 6.75 -10.84
C LEU A 193 9.82 6.32 -9.53
N LYS A 194 10.14 7.30 -8.69
CA LYS A 194 10.71 7.13 -7.36
C LYS A 194 9.92 7.94 -6.35
N GLU A 195 9.74 7.37 -5.16
CA GLU A 195 9.13 8.03 -4.03
C GLU A 195 10.12 8.08 -2.88
N ASN A 196 10.33 9.27 -2.31
CA ASN A 196 11.10 9.44 -1.09
C ASN A 196 10.14 9.35 0.10
N LEU A 197 10.16 8.20 0.77
CA LEU A 197 9.34 7.93 1.94
C LEU A 197 10.10 8.38 3.18
N SER A 198 9.57 9.39 3.88
CA SER A 198 10.10 9.86 5.16
C SER A 198 8.95 10.04 6.15
N PHE A 199 8.93 9.23 7.21
CA PHE A 199 7.89 9.29 8.24
C PHE A 199 8.47 9.00 9.62
N ALA A 200 7.74 9.39 10.65
CA ALA A 200 8.10 9.12 12.03
C ALA A 200 6.99 8.31 12.71
N VAL A 201 7.40 7.40 13.58
CA VAL A 201 6.50 6.54 14.34
C VAL A 201 6.80 6.76 15.82
N HIS A 202 5.83 7.33 16.53
CA HIS A 202 5.87 7.41 17.97
C HIS A 202 5.55 6.03 18.57
N LEU A 203 6.31 5.60 19.57
CA LEU A 203 6.09 4.38 20.34
C LEU A 203 5.10 4.74 21.45
N ASP A 204 3.81 4.83 21.09
CA ASP A 204 2.75 5.08 22.06
C ASP A 204 2.62 3.87 23.00
N THR A 205 2.57 4.11 24.31
CA THR A 205 2.07 3.15 25.31
C THR A 205 0.54 3.06 25.27
N ASP A 206 -0.06 3.07 24.08
CA ASP A 206 -1.51 3.14 23.96
C ASP A 206 -2.12 1.83 24.46
N LEU A 207 -2.79 1.95 25.61
CA LEU A 207 -3.44 0.88 26.34
C LEU A 207 -4.48 0.22 25.44
N THR A 208 -4.13 -0.86 24.74
CA THR A 208 -5.13 -1.79 24.22
C THR A 208 -5.70 -2.57 25.39
N CYS A 209 -6.71 -2.02 26.06
CA CYS A 209 -7.57 -2.77 26.96
C CYS A 209 -8.33 -3.80 26.13
N VAL A 210 -7.85 -5.04 26.12
CA VAL A 210 -8.61 -6.18 25.59
C VAL A 210 -9.55 -6.63 26.70
N LEU A 211 -10.86 -6.41 26.49
CA LEU A 211 -11.89 -7.02 27.31
C LEU A 211 -11.87 -8.53 27.03
N MET A 212 -11.37 -9.34 27.97
CA MET A 212 -11.54 -10.80 27.90
C MET A 212 -13.01 -11.12 28.17
N GLN A 213 -13.66 -11.80 27.23
CA GLN A 213 -14.91 -12.52 27.44
C GLN A 213 -14.64 -13.89 28.04
#